data_AF-A0A953W8I7-F1
#
_entry.id   AF-A0A953W8I7-F1
#
_cell.length_a   1.000
_cell.length_b   1.000
_cell.length_c   1.000
_cell.angle_alpha   90.00
_cell.angle_beta   90.00
_cell.angle_gamma   90.00
#
_symmetry.space_group_name_H-M   'P 1'
#
loop_
_entity.id
_entity.type
_entity.pdbx_description
1 polymer ?
#
loop_
_entity_poly.entity_id
_entity_poly.type
_entity_poly.pdbx_seq_one_letter_code
_entity_poly.pdbx_strand_id
1 'polypeptide(L)' 'PESDPSKMNFGSCGNTEKKAWENIWGCGQGIGAIKRRGPAGDYVARLAAEYEAAKKRICR' A
#
# COMPACT_ATOMS: atom_id res chain seq x y z
N PRO A 1 31.83 -6.69 -33.62
CA PRO A 1 30.87 -7.64 -33.02
C PRO A 1 29.44 -7.32 -33.51
N GLU A 2 28.90 -8.15 -34.41
CA GLU A 2 27.51 -8.02 -34.88
C GLU A 2 26.57 -8.79 -33.95
N SER A 3 25.54 -8.12 -33.44
CA SER A 3 24.52 -8.75 -32.60
C SER A 3 23.46 -9.40 -33.51
N ASP A 4 23.44 -10.73 -33.56
CA ASP A 4 22.42 -11.51 -34.27
C ASP A 4 21.06 -11.42 -33.54
N PRO A 5 20.03 -10.78 -34.13
CA PRO A 5 18.72 -10.61 -33.52
C PRO A 5 17.98 -11.93 -33.27
N SER A 6 18.34 -13.01 -33.97
CA SER A 6 17.73 -14.34 -33.80
C SER A 6 18.08 -15.00 -32.45
N LYS A 7 19.11 -14.49 -31.77
CA LYS A 7 19.47 -14.93 -30.41
C LYS A 7 18.71 -14.18 -29.30
N MET A 8 17.85 -13.22 -29.64
CA MET A 8 17.02 -12.57 -28.63
C MET A 8 15.82 -13.47 -28.28
N ASN A 9 15.89 -14.06 -27.09
CA ASN A 9 14.78 -14.80 -26.50
C ASN A 9 13.68 -13.82 -26.04
N PHE A 10 12.74 -13.52 -26.94
CA PHE A 10 11.47 -12.87 -26.61
C PHE A 10 10.37 -13.89 -26.23
N GLY A 11 10.74 -15.16 -26.10
CA GLY A 11 9.86 -16.28 -25.83
C GLY A 11 9.75 -16.59 -24.34
N SER A 12 8.52 -16.45 -23.83
CA SER A 12 7.95 -17.18 -22.69
C SER A 12 8.41 -16.80 -21.26
N CYS A 13 7.86 -15.71 -20.75
CA CYS A 13 7.24 -15.71 -19.41
C CYS A 13 5.83 -16.36 -19.47
N GLY A 14 5.69 -17.41 -20.27
CA GLY A 14 4.41 -18.02 -20.61
C GLY A 14 3.96 -19.12 -19.65
N ASN A 15 4.78 -19.55 -18.67
CA ASN A 15 4.33 -20.53 -17.68
C ASN A 15 5.27 -20.73 -16.47
N THR A 16 5.76 -19.64 -15.86
CA THR A 16 6.48 -19.73 -14.58
C THR A 16 5.66 -19.03 -13.49
N GLU A 17 4.79 -19.83 -12.88
CA GLU A 17 4.41 -19.81 -11.46
C GLU A 17 4.44 -18.44 -10.75
N LYS A 18 3.29 -17.75 -10.76
CA LYS A 18 2.93 -16.59 -9.92
C LYS A 18 3.86 -15.39 -10.01
N LYS A 19 3.33 -14.30 -10.57
CA LYS A 19 4.00 -13.00 -10.53
C LYS A 19 4.35 -12.66 -9.09
N ALA A 20 5.64 -12.59 -8.77
CA ALA A 20 6.11 -12.39 -7.39
C ALA A 20 5.55 -11.11 -6.74
N TRP A 21 5.27 -10.09 -7.55
CA TRP A 21 4.66 -8.83 -7.12
C TRP A 21 3.17 -8.93 -6.78
N GLU A 22 2.46 -9.94 -7.26
CA GLU A 22 1.00 -10.07 -7.12
C GLU A 22 0.56 -10.25 -5.66
N ASN A 23 1.44 -10.79 -4.83
CA ASN A 23 1.16 -11.09 -3.42
C ASN A 23 1.81 -10.10 -2.45
N ILE A 24 2.49 -9.05 -2.95
CA ILE A 24 3.18 -8.06 -2.11
C ILE A 24 2.23 -6.89 -1.85
N TRP A 25 1.82 -6.73 -0.60
CA TRP A 25 0.98 -5.61 -0.16
C TRP A 25 1.79 -4.66 0.73
N GLY A 26 1.89 -3.40 0.33
CA GLY A 26 2.56 -2.37 1.12
C GLY A 26 1.64 -1.79 2.20
N CYS A 27 2.09 -1.76 3.46
CA CYS A 27 1.45 -1.01 4.53
C CYS A 27 2.50 -0.43 5.49
N GLY A 28 2.18 0.71 6.11
CA GLY A 28 3.02 1.32 7.15
C GLY A 28 2.79 0.70 8.52
N GLN A 29 3.70 0.99 9.47
CA GLN A 29 3.64 0.50 10.86
C GLN A 29 2.29 0.78 11.57
N GLY A 30 1.57 1.82 11.15
CA GLY A 30 0.28 2.21 11.73
C GLY A 30 -0.92 1.33 11.36
N ILE A 31 -0.78 0.34 10.46
CA ILE A 31 -1.92 -0.45 9.98
C ILE A 31 -2.65 -1.21 11.09
N GLY A 32 -1.93 -1.61 12.14
CA GLY A 32 -2.50 -2.34 13.28
C GLY A 32 -3.54 -1.56 14.09
N ALA A 33 -3.53 -0.22 13.99
CA ALA A 33 -4.51 0.65 14.64
C ALA A 33 -5.88 0.65 13.93
N ILE A 34 -5.95 0.20 12.67
CA ILE A 34 -7.18 0.19 11.89
C ILE A 34 -8.02 -1.04 12.27
N LYS A 35 -9.14 -0.81 12.97
CA LYS A 35 -10.05 -1.88 13.45
C LYS A 35 -11.37 -1.97 12.68
N ARG A 36 -11.67 -0.99 11.81
CA ARG A 36 -12.93 -0.89 11.08
C ARG A 36 -12.67 -0.35 9.67
N ARG A 37 -13.45 -0.82 8.70
CA ARG A 37 -13.55 -0.27 7.34
C ARG A 37 -14.77 0.65 7.26
N GLY A 38 -14.69 1.69 6.45
CA GLY A 38 -15.78 2.65 6.26
C GLY A 38 -15.38 3.79 5.33
N PRO A 39 -16.27 4.78 5.16
CA PRO A 39 -15.96 5.98 4.39
C PRO A 39 -14.74 6.69 4.95
N ALA A 40 -13.87 7.18 4.06
CA ALA A 40 -12.69 7.95 4.46
C ALA A 40 -13.09 9.22 5.25
N GLY A 41 -14.19 9.87 4.85
CA GLY A 41 -14.70 11.08 5.50
C GLY A 41 -14.99 10.89 6.98
N ASP A 42 -15.64 9.79 7.36
CA ASP A 42 -15.96 9.47 8.76
C ASP A 42 -14.69 9.29 9.60
N TYR A 43 -13.66 8.66 9.03
CA TYR A 43 -12.39 8.47 9.71
C TYR A 43 -11.64 9.79 9.92
N VAL A 44 -11.61 10.65 8.91
CA VAL A 44 -11.00 11.98 8.99
C VAL A 44 -11.73 12.86 10.01
N ALA A 45 -13.06 12.87 9.99
CA ALA A 45 -13.87 13.61 10.95
C ALA A 45 -13.60 13.17 12.40
N ARG A 46 -13.48 11.85 12.63
CA ARG A 46 -13.12 11.30 13.94
C ARG A 46 -11.74 11.79 14.40
N LEU A 47 -10.73 11.73 13.53
CA LEU A 47 -9.37 12.18 13.86
C LEU A 47 -9.33 13.67 14.23
N ALA A 48 -10.07 14.52 13.51
CA ALA A 48 -10.15 15.94 13.82
C ALA A 48 -10.76 16.20 15.21
N ALA A 49 -11.85 15.50 15.54
CA ALA A 49 -12.48 15.59 16.84
C ALA A 49 -11.56 15.11 17.98
N GLU A 50 -10.85 13.99 17.79
CA GLU A 50 -9.89 13.44 18.76
C GLU A 50 -8.72 14.40 19.01
N TYR A 51 -8.20 15.03 17.95
CA TYR A 51 -7.15 16.04 18.05
C TYR A 51 -7.60 17.25 18.89
N GLU A 52 -8.76 17.82 18.60
CA GLU A 52 -9.28 18.97 19.35
C GLU A 52 -9.53 18.63 20.82
N ALA A 53 -10.03 17.43 21.12
CA ALA A 53 -10.18 16.96 22.48
C ALA A 53 -8.82 16.83 23.21
N ALA A 54 -7.81 16.27 22.54
CA ALA A 54 -6.46 16.13 23.09
C ALA A 54 -5.80 17.51 23.33
N LYS A 55 -5.93 18.44 22.37
CA LYS A 55 -5.44 19.81 22.49
C LYS A 55 -6.05 20.53 23.69
N LYS A 56 -7.38 20.44 23.87
CA LYS A 56 -8.07 21.02 25.04
C LYS A 56 -7.60 20.42 26.37
N ARG A 57 -7.23 19.14 26.38
CA ARG A 57 -6.74 18.44 27.58
C ARG A 57 -5.32 18.84 27.95
N ILE A 58 -4.44 19.02 26.96
CA ILE A 58 -3.00 19.23 27.18
C ILE A 58 -2.63 20.71 27.25
N CYS A 59 -3.23 21.55 26.41
CA CYS A 59 -2.91 22.98 26.30
C CYS A 59 -3.73 23.86 27.25
N ARG A 60 -4.19 23.32 28.38
CA ARG A 60 -4.90 24.07 29.41
C ARG A 60 -3.94 24.81 30.32
#